data_AF-A0A2T9I509-F1
#
_entry.id   AF-A0A2T9I509-F1
#
_cell.length_a   1.000
_cell.length_b   1.000
_cell.length_c   1.000
_cell.angle_alpha   90.00
_cell.angle_beta   90.00
_cell.angle_gamma   90.00
#
_symmetry.space_group_name_H-M   'P 1'
#
loop_
_entity.id
_entity.type
_entity.pdbx_description
1 polymer ?
#
loop_
_entity_poly.entity_id
_entity_poly.type
_entity_poly.pdbx_seq_one_letter_code
_entity_poly.pdbx_strand_id
1 'polypeptide(L)'
;MFNKILVVCVGNVCRSPTAERLLKRFHPSLTVASAGLGALVGKGADPAAASVASAHNLSLENHCARQISARLCREYDLILTMEKRHIAALCDIAPEMRGKVMLFGHWDSEREIPDPYRKSRDAFEAVYTLLERSARQWAQALNAEQGKP
;
A
#
# COMPACT_ATOMS: atom_id res chain seq x y z
N MET A 1 -1.85 -5.62 -18.32
CA MET A 1 -2.54 -4.42 -17.79
C MET A 1 -2.86 -4.70 -16.33
N PHE A 2 -2.43 -3.83 -15.41
CA PHE A 2 -2.64 -4.01 -13.98
C PHE A 2 -3.89 -3.25 -13.53
N ASN A 3 -4.97 -3.97 -13.19
CA ASN A 3 -6.25 -3.36 -12.78
C ASN A 3 -6.56 -3.61 -11.30
N LYS A 4 -6.03 -4.70 -10.74
CA LYS A 4 -6.17 -5.09 -9.34
C LYS A 4 -4.84 -4.94 -8.62
N ILE A 5 -4.78 -4.04 -7.63
CA ILE A 5 -3.57 -3.79 -6.84
C ILE A 5 -3.80 -4.16 -5.38
N LEU A 6 -2.87 -4.94 -4.82
CA LEU A 6 -2.82 -5.25 -3.39
C LEU A 6 -1.67 -4.49 -2.74
N VAL A 7 -1.99 -3.63 -1.76
CA VAL A 7 -0.99 -2.89 -0.99
C VAL A 7 -0.71 -3.61 0.33
N VAL A 8 0.56 -3.87 0.64
CA VAL A 8 0.97 -4.68 1.78
C VAL A 8 1.92 -3.92 2.71
N CYS A 9 1.66 -3.96 4.00
CA CYS A 9 2.63 -3.59 5.04
C CYS A 9 2.69 -4.68 6.12
N VAL A 10 3.19 -4.37 7.32
CA VAL A 10 3.21 -5.35 8.42
C VAL A 10 1.82 -5.48 9.04
N GLY A 11 1.38 -4.48 9.81
CA GLY A 11 0.17 -4.58 10.64
C GLY A 11 -1.15 -4.35 9.93
N ASN A 12 -1.13 -3.86 8.67
CA ASN A 12 -2.31 -3.45 7.91
C ASN A 12 -3.22 -2.42 8.61
N VAL A 13 -2.64 -1.51 9.39
CA VAL A 13 -3.41 -0.46 10.10
C VAL A 13 -2.90 0.96 9.83
N CYS A 14 -1.63 1.13 9.42
CA CYS A 14 -1.05 2.46 9.16
C CYS A 14 -0.78 2.69 7.66
N ARG A 15 0.27 2.07 7.12
CA ARG A 15 0.81 2.41 5.79
C ARG A 15 -0.07 1.96 4.63
N SER A 16 -0.43 0.67 4.60
CA SER A 16 -1.19 0.08 3.50
C SER A 16 -2.62 0.63 3.37
N PRO A 17 -3.42 0.91 4.44
CA PRO A 17 -4.71 1.56 4.24
C PRO A 17 -4.57 2.97 3.67
N THR A 18 -3.59 3.75 4.13
CA THR A 18 -3.32 5.09 3.58
C THR A 18 -2.95 5.03 2.09
N ALA A 19 -2.01 4.14 1.72
CA ALA A 19 -1.64 3.95 0.31
C ALA A 19 -2.80 3.45 -0.55
N GLU A 20 -3.66 2.55 -0.05
CA GLU A 20 -4.86 2.10 -0.76
C GLU A 20 -5.77 3.28 -1.11
N ARG A 21 -6.08 4.14 -0.13
CA ARG A 21 -6.97 5.28 -0.34
C ARG A 21 -6.35 6.34 -1.24
N LEU A 22 -5.03 6.55 -1.16
CA LEU A 22 -4.30 7.46 -2.06
C LEU A 22 -4.33 6.97 -3.51
N LEU A 23 -4.08 5.68 -3.76
CA LEU A 23 -4.17 5.13 -5.12
C LEU A 23 -5.58 5.24 -5.69
N LYS A 24 -6.61 4.92 -4.90
CA LYS A 24 -8.02 5.12 -5.30
C LYS A 24 -8.32 6.59 -5.62
N ARG A 25 -7.76 7.53 -4.87
CA ARG A 25 -7.91 8.98 -5.14
C ARG A 25 -7.29 9.38 -6.47
N PHE A 26 -6.07 8.93 -6.76
CA PHE A 26 -5.36 9.33 -7.99
C PHE A 26 -5.76 8.53 -9.22
N HIS A 27 -6.32 7.34 -9.05
CA HIS A 27 -6.76 6.48 -10.14
C HIS A 27 -8.04 5.70 -9.74
N PRO A 28 -9.21 6.36 -9.77
CA PRO A 28 -10.46 5.81 -9.23
C PRO A 28 -10.98 4.53 -9.89
N SER A 29 -10.58 4.25 -11.13
CA SER A 29 -10.95 3.02 -11.85
C SER A 29 -10.17 1.77 -11.41
N LEU A 30 -9.09 1.91 -10.61
CA LEU A 30 -8.36 0.75 -10.11
C LEU A 30 -9.10 0.07 -8.96
N THR A 31 -9.07 -1.26 -8.99
CA THR A 31 -9.47 -2.06 -7.82
C THR A 31 -8.27 -2.17 -6.87
N VAL A 32 -8.22 -1.32 -5.86
CA VAL A 32 -7.15 -1.34 -4.86
C VAL A 32 -7.67 -1.89 -3.54
N ALA A 33 -6.88 -2.73 -2.90
CA ALA A 33 -7.14 -3.18 -1.54
C ALA A 33 -5.83 -3.30 -0.76
N SER A 34 -5.91 -3.52 0.55
CA SER A 34 -4.73 -3.63 1.41
C SER A 34 -4.73 -4.89 2.27
N ALA A 35 -3.55 -5.37 2.67
CA ALA A 35 -3.35 -6.49 3.58
C ALA A 35 -2.07 -6.32 4.41
N GLY A 36 -1.82 -7.24 5.35
CA GLY A 36 -0.64 -7.21 6.22
C GLY A 36 0.06 -8.56 6.32
N LEU A 37 1.38 -8.53 6.40
CA LEU A 37 2.23 -9.70 6.67
C LEU A 37 2.01 -10.26 8.08
N GLY A 38 1.79 -9.38 9.06
CA GLY A 38 1.40 -9.72 10.43
C GLY A 38 0.22 -8.84 10.82
N ALA A 39 -0.89 -9.00 10.10
CA ALA A 39 -2.02 -8.10 10.18
C ALA A 39 -2.69 -8.16 11.56
N LEU A 40 -3.11 -7.00 12.05
CA LEU A 40 -3.96 -6.91 13.24
C LEU A 40 -5.43 -7.17 12.85
N VAL A 41 -5.74 -8.41 12.45
CA VAL A 41 -7.01 -8.79 11.81
C VAL A 41 -8.23 -8.24 12.57
N GLY A 42 -9.16 -7.65 11.83
CA GLY A 42 -10.40 -7.09 12.37
C GLY A 42 -10.29 -5.66 12.91
N LYS A 43 -9.07 -5.13 13.06
CA LYS A 43 -8.88 -3.75 13.53
C LYS A 43 -9.12 -2.73 12.41
N GLY A 44 -9.64 -1.56 12.78
CA GLY A 44 -9.68 -0.39 11.92
C GLY A 44 -8.31 0.20 11.64
N ALA A 45 -8.28 1.31 10.88
CA ALA A 45 -7.06 2.08 10.69
C ALA A 45 -6.55 2.62 12.04
N ASP A 46 -5.23 2.71 12.18
CA ASP A 46 -4.60 3.29 13.37
C ASP A 46 -5.07 4.74 13.55
N PRO A 47 -5.45 5.17 14.76
CA PRO A 47 -5.98 6.52 14.99
C PRO A 47 -5.02 7.64 14.55
N ALA A 48 -3.71 7.46 14.69
CA ALA A 48 -2.73 8.46 14.25
C ALA A 48 -2.65 8.50 12.71
N ALA A 49 -2.70 7.34 12.05
CA ALA A 49 -2.78 7.27 10.60
C ALA A 49 -4.06 7.93 10.07
N ALA A 50 -5.21 7.66 10.70
CA ALA A 50 -6.49 8.24 10.34
C ALA A 50 -6.52 9.76 10.57
N SER A 51 -5.94 10.24 11.68
CA SER A 51 -5.84 11.67 12.00
C SER A 51 -4.99 12.42 10.97
N VAL A 52 -3.82 11.90 10.61
CA VAL A 52 -2.96 12.50 9.57
C VAL A 52 -3.65 12.45 8.21
N ALA A 53 -4.22 11.30 7.82
CA ALA A 53 -4.95 11.19 6.56
C ALA A 53 -6.11 12.20 6.47
N SER A 54 -6.87 12.36 7.56
CA SER A 54 -7.98 13.32 7.64
C SER A 54 -7.50 14.77 7.50
N ALA A 55 -6.34 15.13 8.06
CA ALA A 55 -5.74 16.45 7.87
C ALA A 55 -5.41 16.75 6.40
N HIS A 56 -5.20 15.71 5.59
CA HIS A 56 -5.03 15.78 4.13
C HIS A 56 -6.31 15.42 3.34
N ASN A 57 -7.47 15.59 3.99
CA ASN A 57 -8.80 15.34 3.44
C ASN A 57 -9.01 13.89 2.95
N LEU A 58 -8.25 12.91 3.45
CA LEU A 58 -8.32 11.49 3.07
C LEU A 58 -8.99 10.66 4.18
N SER A 59 -10.12 10.03 3.88
CA SER A 59 -10.80 9.15 4.84
C SER A 59 -10.25 7.71 4.79
N LEU A 60 -9.88 7.19 5.96
CA LEU A 60 -9.55 5.76 6.19
C LEU A 60 -10.72 4.98 6.83
N GLU A 61 -11.92 5.56 6.87
CA GLU A 61 -13.09 4.92 7.47
C GLU A 61 -13.45 3.62 6.75
N ASN A 62 -14.06 2.71 7.50
CA ASN A 62 -14.42 1.35 7.04
C ASN A 62 -13.23 0.49 6.61
N HIS A 63 -11.99 0.92 6.89
CA HIS A 63 -10.85 0.04 6.78
C HIS A 63 -10.97 -1.10 7.80
N CYS A 64 -10.65 -2.32 7.37
CA CYS A 64 -10.58 -3.49 8.23
C CYS A 64 -9.31 -4.27 7.89
N ALA A 65 -8.45 -4.42 8.89
CA ALA A 65 -7.19 -5.11 8.73
C ALA A 65 -7.42 -6.58 8.42
N ARG A 66 -6.68 -7.10 7.42
CA ARG A 66 -6.75 -8.49 6.96
C ARG A 66 -5.36 -9.08 6.72
N GLN A 67 -5.23 -10.36 7.05
CA GLN A 67 -4.00 -11.11 6.86
C GLN A 67 -3.78 -11.45 5.39
N ILE A 68 -2.54 -11.30 4.92
CA ILE A 68 -2.18 -11.74 3.58
C ILE A 68 -2.11 -13.27 3.50
N SER A 69 -2.48 -13.82 2.35
CA SER A 69 -2.38 -15.25 2.04
C SER A 69 -2.01 -15.45 0.57
N ALA A 70 -1.46 -16.62 0.23
CA ALA A 70 -1.14 -16.95 -1.17
C ALA A 70 -2.38 -16.89 -2.08
N ARG A 71 -3.55 -17.29 -1.56
CA ARG A 71 -4.84 -17.12 -2.27
C ARG A 71 -5.11 -15.66 -2.57
N LEU A 72 -4.97 -14.78 -1.57
CA LEU A 72 -5.18 -13.35 -1.77
C LEU A 72 -4.20 -12.79 -2.79
N CYS A 73 -2.92 -13.16 -2.74
CA CYS A 73 -1.91 -12.71 -3.71
C CYS A 73 -2.29 -13.08 -5.16
N ARG A 74 -2.96 -14.23 -5.38
CA ARG A 74 -3.41 -14.68 -6.70
C ARG A 74 -4.55 -13.85 -7.30
N GLU A 75 -5.33 -13.16 -6.48
CA GLU A 75 -6.50 -12.39 -6.94
C GLU A 75 -6.14 -11.02 -7.52
N TYR A 76 -4.90 -10.56 -7.35
CA TYR A 76 -4.43 -9.23 -7.77
C TYR A 76 -3.35 -9.31 -8.83
N ASP A 77 -3.27 -8.31 -9.71
CA ASP A 77 -2.32 -8.29 -10.82
C ASP A 77 -0.96 -7.75 -10.39
N LEU A 78 -0.94 -6.87 -9.38
CA LEU A 78 0.25 -6.21 -8.84
C LEU A 78 0.18 -6.15 -7.31
N ILE A 79 1.30 -6.42 -6.65
CA ILE A 79 1.43 -6.32 -5.19
C ILE A 79 2.47 -5.25 -4.88
N LEU A 80 2.06 -4.21 -4.15
CA LEU A 80 2.94 -3.12 -3.75
C LEU A 80 3.23 -3.18 -2.26
N THR A 81 4.51 -3.08 -1.88
CA THR A 81 4.92 -3.18 -0.48
C THR A 81 5.83 -2.06 -0.02
N MET A 82 5.91 -1.84 1.29
CA MET A 82 6.59 -0.67 1.85
C MET A 82 8.12 -0.81 1.93
N GLU A 83 8.65 -2.02 2.09
CA GLU A 83 10.07 -2.28 2.40
C GLU A 83 10.55 -3.52 1.64
N LYS A 84 11.84 -3.59 1.30
CA LYS A 84 12.48 -4.70 0.56
C LYS A 84 12.36 -6.01 1.33
N ARG A 85 12.46 -5.97 2.66
CA ARG A 85 12.23 -7.15 3.52
C ARG A 85 10.82 -7.73 3.39
N HIS A 86 9.82 -6.91 3.06
CA HIS A 86 8.48 -7.42 2.80
C HIS A 86 8.39 -8.17 1.48
N ILE A 87 9.18 -7.78 0.48
CA ILE A 87 9.26 -8.52 -0.80
C ILE A 87 9.77 -9.93 -0.53
N ALA A 88 10.82 -10.07 0.28
CA ALA A 88 11.32 -11.38 0.69
C ALA A 88 10.23 -12.22 1.40
N ALA A 89 9.58 -11.64 2.42
CA ALA A 89 8.51 -12.33 3.14
C ALA A 89 7.31 -12.73 2.24
N LEU A 90 6.96 -11.90 1.26
CA LEU A 90 5.92 -12.22 0.28
C LEU A 90 6.35 -13.34 -0.67
N CYS A 91 7.62 -13.38 -1.07
CA CYS A 91 8.16 -14.45 -1.89
C CYS A 91 8.17 -15.79 -1.14
N ASP A 92 8.33 -15.78 0.19
CA ASP A 92 8.23 -17.00 1.01
C ASP A 92 6.78 -17.50 1.11
N ILE A 93 5.80 -16.59 1.16
CA ILE A 93 4.36 -16.93 1.23
C ILE A 93 3.82 -17.39 -0.14
N ALA A 94 4.23 -16.73 -1.22
CA ALA A 94 3.75 -16.97 -2.57
C ALA A 94 4.90 -16.82 -3.58
N PRO A 95 5.77 -17.83 -3.73
CA PRO A 95 6.94 -17.78 -4.62
C PRO A 95 6.59 -17.45 -6.06
N GLU A 96 5.41 -17.89 -6.53
CA GLU A 96 4.90 -17.64 -7.87
C GLU A 96 4.65 -16.15 -8.16
N MET A 97 4.63 -15.29 -7.12
CA MET A 97 4.34 -13.87 -7.24
C MET A 97 5.54 -12.96 -7.29
N ARG A 98 6.77 -13.51 -7.25
CA ARG A 98 8.00 -12.72 -7.29
C ARG A 98 8.04 -11.72 -8.45
N GLY A 99 7.49 -12.08 -9.62
CA GLY A 99 7.46 -11.24 -10.82
C GLY A 99 6.49 -10.05 -10.79
N LYS A 100 5.61 -9.97 -9.78
CA LYS A 100 4.59 -8.91 -9.67
C LYS A 100 4.56 -8.22 -8.30
N VAL A 101 5.62 -8.38 -7.50
CA VAL A 101 5.79 -7.70 -6.21
C VAL A 101 6.79 -6.58 -6.37
N MET A 102 6.41 -5.35 -6.05
CA MET A 102 7.26 -4.16 -6.20
C MET A 102 7.18 -3.26 -4.96
N LEU A 103 8.16 -2.38 -4.78
CA LEU A 103 8.11 -1.36 -3.75
C LEU A 103 7.08 -0.28 -4.08
N PHE A 104 6.38 0.21 -3.06
CA PHE A 104 5.51 1.36 -3.20
C PHE A 104 6.34 2.61 -3.60
N GLY A 105 7.55 2.77 -3.06
CA GLY A 105 8.50 3.82 -3.47
C GLY A 105 9.37 3.46 -4.68
N HIS A 106 8.97 2.52 -5.54
CA HIS A 106 9.77 2.06 -6.69
C HIS A 106 10.29 3.22 -7.56
N TRP A 107 9.40 4.15 -7.91
CA TRP A 107 9.69 5.32 -8.76
C TRP A 107 10.51 6.43 -8.09
N ASP A 108 10.89 6.24 -6.82
CA ASP A 108 11.76 7.16 -6.08
C ASP A 108 13.07 6.47 -5.68
N SER A 109 13.78 5.93 -6.68
CA SER A 109 15.03 5.16 -6.49
C SER A 109 14.85 3.97 -5.54
N GLU A 110 13.74 3.22 -5.71
CA GLU A 110 13.42 2.06 -4.88
C GLU A 110 13.40 2.38 -3.37
N ARG A 111 12.89 3.56 -3.00
CA ARG A 111 12.82 4.02 -1.62
C ARG A 111 11.87 3.16 -0.80
N GLU A 112 12.34 2.77 0.39
CA GLU A 112 11.52 2.12 1.40
C GLU A 112 10.71 3.16 2.20
N ILE A 113 9.49 2.80 2.58
CA ILE A 113 8.59 3.63 3.38
C ILE A 113 8.66 3.17 4.85
N PRO A 114 9.26 3.96 5.75
CA PRO A 114 9.47 3.59 7.15
C PRO A 114 8.17 3.26 7.87
N ASP A 115 8.24 2.40 8.90
CA ASP A 115 7.07 2.09 9.72
C ASP A 115 6.83 3.18 10.79
N PRO A 116 5.69 3.90 10.75
CA PRO A 116 5.37 4.93 11.74
C PRO A 116 4.74 4.35 13.02
N TYR A 117 4.52 3.04 13.11
CA TYR A 117 3.79 2.44 14.23
C TYR A 117 4.40 2.80 15.60
N ARG A 118 3.57 3.33 16.51
CA ARG A 118 3.96 3.84 17.85
C ARG A 118 5.01 4.95 17.83
N LYS A 119 5.10 5.72 16.74
CA LYS A 119 5.95 6.91 16.62
C LYS A 119 5.14 8.20 16.80
N SER A 120 5.84 9.33 16.79
CA SER A 120 5.23 10.66 16.89
C SER A 120 4.35 10.98 15.68
N ARG A 121 3.46 11.97 15.84
CA ARG A 121 2.64 12.48 14.75
C ARG A 121 3.48 12.93 13.55
N ASP A 122 4.61 13.60 13.78
CA ASP A 122 5.52 14.05 12.72
C ASP A 122 6.07 12.88 11.89
N ALA A 123 6.29 11.71 12.51
CA ALA A 123 6.69 10.52 11.78
C ALA A 123 5.55 10.00 10.88
N PHE A 124 4.30 10.05 11.33
CA PHE A 124 3.15 9.74 10.48
C PHE A 124 2.99 10.74 9.33
N GLU A 125 3.21 12.02 9.59
CA GLU A 125 3.17 13.10 8.59
C GLU A 125 4.22 12.86 7.50
N ALA A 126 5.48 12.61 7.88
CA ALA A 126 6.55 12.32 6.95
C ALA A 126 6.26 11.06 6.11
N VAL A 127 5.75 10.00 6.73
CA VAL A 127 5.33 8.78 6.03
C VAL A 127 4.15 9.04 5.09
N TYR A 128 3.19 9.87 5.48
CA TYR A 128 2.07 10.25 4.61
C TYR A 128 2.57 10.98 3.36
N THR A 129 3.48 11.96 3.50
CA THR A 129 4.07 12.67 2.36
C THR A 129 4.77 11.72 1.39
N LEU A 130 5.53 10.74 1.91
CA LEU A 130 6.16 9.72 1.08
C LEU A 130 5.12 8.86 0.35
N LEU A 131 4.10 8.39 1.05
CA LEU A 131 3.01 7.59 0.46
C LEU A 131 2.26 8.38 -0.62
N GLU A 132 1.96 9.66 -0.39
CA GLU A 132 1.26 10.49 -1.38
C GLU A 132 2.09 10.66 -2.65
N ARG A 133 3.36 11.02 -2.50
CA ARG A 133 4.28 11.18 -3.64
C ARG A 133 4.38 9.87 -4.44
N SER A 134 4.61 8.76 -3.76
CA SER A 134 4.70 7.44 -4.40
C SER A 134 3.39 7.01 -5.07
N ALA A 135 2.24 7.29 -4.46
CA ALA A 135 0.94 6.97 -5.05
C ALA A 135 0.69 7.76 -6.34
N ARG A 136 1.10 9.04 -6.40
CA ARG A 136 1.02 9.84 -7.64
C ARG A 136 1.90 9.25 -8.74
N GLN A 137 3.13 8.85 -8.42
CA GLN A 137 4.04 8.23 -9.39
C GLN A 137 3.48 6.90 -9.93
N TRP A 138 2.91 6.06 -9.05
CA TRP A 138 2.24 4.84 -9.48
C TRP A 138 1.03 5.11 -10.36
N ALA A 139 0.17 6.06 -10.01
CA ALA A 139 -0.98 6.42 -10.83
C ALA A 139 -0.57 6.89 -12.24
N GLN A 140 0.52 7.68 -12.34
CA GLN A 140 1.07 8.11 -13.64
C GLN A 140 1.61 6.93 -14.45
N ALA A 141 2.40 6.04 -13.84
CA ALA A 141 2.95 4.87 -14.52
C ALA A 141 1.84 3.93 -15.02
N LEU A 142 0.83 3.68 -14.19
CA LEU A 142 -0.30 2.83 -14.54
C LEU A 142 -1.13 3.45 -15.67
N ASN A 143 -1.36 4.75 -15.68
CA ASN A 143 -2.05 5.44 -16.79
C ASN A 143 -1.27 5.33 -18.12
N ALA A 144 0.06 5.48 -18.08
CA ALA A 144 0.90 5.40 -19.28
C ALA A 144 0.87 4.01 -19.94
N GLU A 145 0.65 2.95 -19.17
CA GLU A 145 0.50 1.59 -19.69
C GLU A 145 -0.88 1.30 -20.30
N GLN A 146 -1.91 2.09 -19.98
CA GLN A 146 -3.26 1.93 -20.56
C GLN A 146 -3.43 2.67 -21.89
N GLY A 147 -2.57 3.65 -22.19
CA GLY A 147 -2.59 4.44 -23.42
C GLY A 147 -1.69 3.92 -24.54
N LYS A 148 -1.06 2.75 -24.39
CA LYS A 148 -0.27 2.14 -25.46
C LYS A 148 -1.21 1.38 -26.42
N PRO A 149 -1.15 1.66 -27.74
CA PRO A 149 -2.01 1.05 -28.75
C PRO A 149 -1.74 -0.46 -28.91
#